data_AF-Q6ASU1-F1
#
_entry.id   AF-Q6ASU1-F1
#
_cell.length_a   1.000
_cell.length_b   1.000
_cell.length_c   1.000
_cell.angle_alpha   90.00
_cell.angle_beta   90.00
_cell.angle_gamma   90.00
#
_symmetry.space_group_name_H-M   'P 1'
#
loop_
_entity.id
_entity.type
_entity.pdbx_description
1 polymer ?
#
loop_
_entity_poly.entity_id
_entity_poly.type
_entity_poly.pdbx_seq_one_letter_code
_entity_poly.pdbx_strand_id
1 'polypeptide(L)'
;MTSDASPQPIQSAKSAVESLAAVLGAALPGTLASADDPANALLHDAGVARAVVGRLRREGSGAGNDGLCRWLYDAFQSNLPEIQLAVLRFVPALAGVYMSRAVSRKPLAGFEAVLLALYAHAAAQRGSGEAETVSLPNLANPSVYHDAKVPPKTKAAELDVAVLSPALEPHGTMRATRRARIVGAVLELYHGKLAIMPLSSKMEFCEFCVAWTGNRSKLDDKPRVAAASEPAAAEEKLRRVPLPWELFQPVLRIVAHCLLGPTNSDELKTQATRAAECMYWRAAETMDARSVLATRSLVRLSQMTEEPIPEPSFSGAVETNMAELEAMRANILSNKN
;
A
#
# COMPACT_ATOMS: atom_id res chain seq x y z
N MET A 1 1.36 4.86 -45.56
CA MET A 1 2.54 5.28 -44.78
C MET A 1 2.03 5.89 -43.47
N THR A 2 1.71 5.05 -42.49
CA THR A 2 1.47 5.53 -41.13
C THR A 2 2.84 5.77 -40.52
N SER A 3 3.17 7.04 -40.30
CA SER A 3 4.34 7.45 -39.53
C SER A 3 4.26 6.74 -38.19
N ASP A 4 5.13 5.75 -38.00
CA ASP A 4 5.40 5.13 -36.71
C ASP A 4 6.23 6.17 -35.93
N ALA A 5 5.54 7.23 -35.50
CA ALA A 5 6.15 8.29 -34.71
C ALA A 5 6.59 7.63 -33.40
N SER A 6 7.92 7.47 -33.27
CA SER A 6 8.54 7.02 -32.03
C SER A 6 7.91 7.80 -30.86
N PRO A 7 7.34 7.12 -29.85
CA PRO A 7 6.61 7.79 -28.78
C PRO A 7 7.53 8.82 -28.14
N GLN A 8 7.09 10.09 -28.10
CA GLN A 8 7.89 11.14 -27.48
C GLN A 8 8.09 10.81 -26.00
N PRO A 9 9.32 11.00 -25.47
CA PRO A 9 9.58 10.75 -24.07
C PRO A 9 8.70 11.66 -23.21
N ILE A 10 8.17 11.11 -22.12
CA ILE A 10 7.39 11.89 -21.15
C ILE A 10 8.34 12.85 -20.44
N GLN A 11 8.22 14.14 -20.75
CA GLN A 11 9.06 15.22 -20.21
C GLN A 11 8.31 16.11 -19.21
N SER A 12 6.97 16.05 -19.22
CA SER A 12 6.10 16.83 -18.34
C SER A 12 4.80 16.08 -18.05
N ALA A 13 4.09 16.51 -17.00
CA ALA A 13 2.78 15.94 -16.66
C ALA A 13 1.74 16.11 -17.79
N LYS A 14 1.79 17.21 -18.56
CA LYS A 14 0.95 17.42 -19.74
C LYS A 14 1.24 16.38 -20.83
N SER A 15 2.51 16.16 -21.16
CA SER A 15 2.90 15.12 -22.13
C SER A 15 2.52 13.71 -21.68
N ALA A 16 2.52 13.45 -20.36
CA ALA A 16 2.05 12.18 -19.79
C ALA A 16 0.55 11.98 -20.03
N VAL A 17 -0.27 13.02 -19.82
CA VAL A 17 -1.71 12.99 -20.07
C VAL A 17 -2.01 12.82 -21.57
N GLU A 18 -1.34 13.57 -22.44
CA GLU A 18 -1.54 13.47 -23.90
C GLU A 18 -1.18 12.07 -24.43
N SER A 19 -0.05 11.52 -23.98
CA SER A 19 0.34 10.15 -24.34
C SER A 19 -0.61 9.10 -23.77
N LEU A 20 -1.17 9.29 -22.57
CA LEU A 20 -2.19 8.40 -22.01
C LEU A 20 -3.49 8.48 -22.81
N ALA A 21 -3.90 9.68 -23.23
CA ALA A 21 -5.06 9.89 -24.08
C ALA A 21 -4.90 9.19 -25.44
N ALA A 22 -3.70 9.15 -26.01
CA ALA A 22 -3.43 8.38 -27.23
C ALA A 22 -3.60 6.86 -27.02
N VAL A 23 -3.34 6.34 -25.82
CA VAL A 23 -3.47 4.91 -25.49
C VAL A 23 -4.92 4.51 -25.18
N LEU A 24 -5.64 5.35 -24.43
CA LEU A 24 -7.00 5.05 -23.96
C LEU A 24 -8.10 5.62 -24.86
N GLY A 25 -7.77 6.56 -25.74
CA GLY A 25 -8.69 7.21 -26.66
C GLY A 25 -9.87 7.85 -25.91
N ALA A 26 -11.08 7.63 -26.43
CA ALA A 26 -12.32 8.18 -25.88
C ALA A 26 -12.69 7.66 -24.48
N ALA A 27 -11.94 6.71 -23.91
CA ALA A 27 -12.17 6.25 -22.54
C ALA A 27 -11.67 7.27 -21.49
N LEU A 28 -10.78 8.19 -21.86
CA LEU A 28 -10.28 9.22 -20.95
C LEU A 28 -11.28 10.39 -20.82
N PRO A 29 -11.49 10.95 -19.62
CA PRO A 29 -12.27 12.17 -19.46
C PRO A 29 -11.65 13.33 -20.25
N GLY A 30 -12.44 14.03 -21.06
CA GLY A 30 -11.97 15.20 -21.83
C GLY A 30 -11.48 16.36 -20.96
N THR A 31 -11.88 16.40 -19.69
CA THR A 31 -11.46 17.39 -18.69
C THR A 31 -9.99 17.29 -18.30
N LEU A 32 -9.34 16.14 -18.56
CA LEU A 32 -7.98 15.90 -18.09
C LEU A 32 -6.94 16.77 -18.81
N ALA A 33 -7.14 17.02 -20.10
CA ALA A 33 -6.22 17.83 -20.90
C ALA A 33 -6.29 19.32 -20.54
N SER A 34 -7.42 19.76 -19.98
CA SER A 34 -7.66 21.15 -19.54
C SER A 34 -7.38 21.38 -18.06
N ALA A 35 -6.96 20.36 -17.31
CA ALA A 35 -6.70 20.49 -15.87
C ALA A 35 -5.48 21.38 -15.62
N ASP A 36 -5.58 22.28 -14.63
CA ASP A 36 -4.48 23.16 -14.22
C ASP A 36 -3.28 22.36 -13.69
N ASP A 37 -3.57 21.28 -12.95
CA ASP A 37 -2.59 20.30 -12.47
C ASP A 37 -2.92 18.90 -13.03
N PRO A 38 -2.29 18.52 -14.17
CA PRO A 38 -2.53 17.22 -14.80
C PRO A 38 -2.00 16.05 -13.96
N ALA A 39 -0.97 16.23 -13.12
CA ALA A 39 -0.45 15.14 -12.31
C ALA A 39 -1.39 14.81 -11.14
N ASN A 40 -1.91 15.84 -10.47
CA ASN A 40 -2.94 15.66 -9.46
C ASN A 40 -4.23 15.08 -10.05
N ALA A 41 -4.62 15.49 -11.26
CA ALA A 41 -5.77 14.93 -11.94
C ALA A 41 -5.56 13.43 -12.28
N LEU A 42 -4.37 13.03 -12.74
CA LEU A 42 -4.04 11.62 -12.96
C LEU A 42 -4.14 10.78 -11.68
N LEU A 43 -3.81 11.36 -10.52
CA LEU A 43 -3.87 10.68 -9.23
C LEU A 43 -5.30 10.56 -8.70
N HIS A 44 -6.10 11.63 -8.77
CA HIS A 44 -7.38 11.74 -8.04
C HIS A 44 -8.64 11.62 -8.92
N ASP A 45 -8.55 11.77 -10.24
CA ASP A 45 -9.72 11.70 -11.12
C ASP A 45 -10.28 10.27 -11.20
N ALA A 46 -11.54 10.11 -10.78
CA ALA A 46 -12.21 8.81 -10.74
C ALA A 46 -12.50 8.24 -12.14
N GLY A 47 -12.70 9.10 -13.14
CA GLY A 47 -12.92 8.70 -14.53
C GLY A 47 -11.64 8.12 -15.14
N VAL A 48 -10.51 8.78 -14.93
CA VAL A 48 -9.18 8.27 -15.31
C VAL A 48 -8.91 6.95 -14.61
N ALA A 49 -9.12 6.89 -13.29
CA ALA A 49 -8.90 5.67 -12.52
C ALA A 49 -9.72 4.51 -13.08
N ARG A 50 -11.01 4.72 -13.37
CA ARG A 50 -11.90 3.71 -13.96
C ARG A 50 -11.43 3.28 -15.34
N ALA A 51 -11.02 4.22 -16.19
CA ALA A 51 -10.54 3.92 -17.54
C ALA A 51 -9.27 3.07 -17.53
N VAL A 52 -8.27 3.46 -16.72
CA VAL A 52 -7.00 2.74 -16.58
C VAL A 52 -7.22 1.36 -15.96
N VAL A 53 -7.89 1.28 -14.80
CA VAL A 53 -8.14 0.01 -14.10
C VAL A 53 -9.01 -0.92 -14.94
N GLY A 54 -10.04 -0.39 -15.60
CA GLY A 54 -10.86 -1.17 -16.54
C GLY A 54 -10.03 -1.74 -17.69
N ARG A 55 -9.11 -0.95 -18.27
CA ARG A 55 -8.21 -1.43 -19.34
C ARG A 55 -7.22 -2.49 -18.84
N LEU A 56 -6.74 -2.39 -17.60
CA LEU A 56 -5.89 -3.40 -16.96
C LEU A 56 -6.64 -4.72 -16.70
N ARG A 57 -7.91 -4.65 -16.31
CA ARG A 57 -8.75 -5.82 -16.01
C ARG A 57 -9.21 -6.60 -17.24
N ARG A 58 -9.27 -5.98 -18.43
CA ARG A 58 -9.66 -6.66 -19.68
C ARG A 58 -8.78 -7.87 -20.01
N GLU A 59 -9.37 -8.90 -20.58
CA GLU A 59 -8.66 -10.06 -21.10
C GLU A 59 -7.57 -9.65 -22.10
N GLY A 60 -6.39 -10.27 -22.00
CA GLY A 60 -5.24 -9.96 -22.85
C GLY A 60 -4.41 -8.74 -22.42
N SER A 61 -4.88 -7.92 -21.48
CA SER A 61 -4.05 -6.82 -20.95
C SER A 61 -2.76 -7.35 -20.30
N GLY A 62 -1.66 -6.65 -20.57
CA GLY A 62 -0.33 -6.98 -20.09
C GLY A 62 0.37 -8.09 -20.85
N ALA A 63 -0.24 -8.70 -21.87
CA ALA A 63 0.44 -9.61 -22.77
C ALA A 63 1.22 -8.85 -23.85
N GLY A 64 2.45 -9.29 -24.15
CA GLY A 64 3.26 -8.72 -25.22
C GLY A 64 3.51 -7.21 -25.07
N ASN A 65 3.35 -6.47 -26.18
CA ASN A 65 3.53 -5.02 -26.25
C ASN A 65 2.22 -4.28 -25.93
N ASP A 66 1.71 -4.42 -24.69
CA ASP A 66 0.52 -3.69 -24.25
C ASP A 66 0.84 -2.20 -24.08
N GLY A 67 0.14 -1.34 -24.84
CA GLY A 67 0.40 0.11 -24.86
C GLY A 67 0.19 0.81 -23.51
N LEU A 68 -0.73 0.31 -22.66
CA LEU A 68 -0.93 0.87 -21.33
C LEU A 68 0.19 0.45 -20.39
N CYS A 69 0.62 -0.80 -20.45
CA CYS A 69 1.81 -1.24 -19.69
C CYS A 69 3.06 -0.45 -20.13
N ARG A 70 3.23 -0.20 -21.43
CA ARG A 70 4.32 0.63 -21.93
C ARG A 70 4.22 2.06 -21.39
N TRP A 71 3.04 2.68 -21.42
CA TRP A 71 2.85 4.01 -20.85
C TRP A 71 3.19 4.04 -19.36
N LEU A 72 2.72 3.07 -18.56
CA LEU A 72 3.02 2.99 -17.13
C LEU A 72 4.53 2.84 -16.88
N TYR A 73 5.22 2.06 -17.71
CA TYR A 73 6.67 1.90 -17.66
C TYR A 73 7.37 3.24 -17.98
N ASP A 74 7.07 3.85 -19.12
CA ASP A 74 7.70 5.10 -19.58
C ASP A 74 7.40 6.27 -18.61
N ALA A 75 6.17 6.35 -18.10
CA ALA A 75 5.75 7.37 -17.14
C ALA A 75 6.52 7.24 -15.82
N PHE A 76 6.73 6.02 -15.34
CA PHE A 76 7.53 5.79 -14.13
C PHE A 76 9.01 6.08 -14.34
N GLN A 77 9.55 5.74 -15.52
CA GLN A 77 10.95 6.00 -15.88
C GLN A 77 11.27 7.47 -16.16
N SER A 78 10.26 8.33 -16.32
CA SER A 78 10.44 9.78 -16.49
C SER A 78 11.14 10.47 -15.29
N ASN A 79 11.18 9.81 -14.13
CA ASN A 79 11.70 10.36 -12.87
C ASN A 79 11.05 11.67 -12.40
N LEU A 80 9.84 11.97 -12.89
CA LEU A 80 9.01 13.04 -12.36
C LEU A 80 8.24 12.52 -11.13
N PRO A 81 8.45 13.07 -9.92
CA PRO A 81 7.93 12.47 -8.68
C PRO A 81 6.40 12.43 -8.63
N GLU A 82 5.72 13.45 -9.16
CA GLU A 82 4.26 13.53 -9.21
C GLU A 82 3.67 12.46 -10.15
N ILE A 83 4.33 12.20 -11.28
CA ILE A 83 3.92 11.15 -12.23
C ILE A 83 4.25 9.76 -11.68
N GLN A 84 5.40 9.58 -11.04
CA GLN A 84 5.71 8.33 -10.34
C GLN A 84 4.65 8.01 -9.27
N LEU A 85 4.22 9.02 -8.51
CA LEU A 85 3.14 8.87 -7.54
C LEU A 85 1.82 8.48 -8.22
N ALA A 86 1.48 9.12 -9.34
CA ALA A 86 0.31 8.77 -10.14
C ALA A 86 0.39 7.34 -10.73
N VAL A 87 1.58 6.82 -11.06
CA VAL A 87 1.74 5.41 -11.45
C VAL A 87 1.53 4.48 -10.25
N LEU A 88 2.05 4.85 -9.07
CA LEU A 88 1.89 4.05 -7.85
C LEU A 88 0.41 3.87 -7.44
N ARG A 89 -0.49 4.82 -7.77
CA ARG A 89 -1.95 4.69 -7.63
C ARG A 89 -2.51 3.40 -8.22
N PHE A 90 -1.91 2.92 -9.31
CA PHE A 90 -2.37 1.75 -10.07
C PHE A 90 -1.70 0.45 -9.64
N VAL A 91 -0.78 0.49 -8.66
CA VAL A 91 -0.12 -0.71 -8.12
C VAL A 91 -1.11 -1.77 -7.62
N PRO A 92 -2.19 -1.43 -6.90
CA PRO A 92 -3.21 -2.42 -6.51
C PRO A 92 -3.78 -3.18 -7.71
N ALA A 93 -4.14 -2.48 -8.79
CA ALA A 93 -4.67 -3.10 -10.00
C ALA A 93 -3.60 -3.90 -10.76
N LEU A 94 -2.40 -3.36 -10.92
CA LEU A 94 -1.28 -4.04 -11.55
C LEU A 94 -0.94 -5.35 -10.84
N ALA A 95 -0.66 -5.29 -9.53
CA ALA A 95 -0.35 -6.46 -8.73
C ALA A 95 -1.54 -7.44 -8.68
N GLY A 96 -2.74 -6.92 -8.46
CA GLY A 96 -4.00 -7.66 -8.38
C GLY A 96 -4.27 -8.53 -9.59
N VAL A 97 -4.30 -7.90 -10.77
CA VAL A 97 -4.54 -8.57 -12.06
C VAL A 97 -3.38 -9.48 -12.42
N TYR A 98 -2.13 -9.01 -12.27
CA TYR A 98 -0.94 -9.79 -12.58
C TYR A 98 -0.90 -11.10 -11.78
N MET A 99 -1.06 -11.03 -10.45
CA MET A 99 -0.98 -12.22 -9.60
C MET A 99 -2.12 -13.20 -9.90
N SER A 100 -3.32 -12.70 -10.17
CA SER A 100 -4.47 -13.54 -10.56
C SER A 100 -4.22 -14.28 -11.88
N ARG A 101 -3.58 -13.61 -12.84
CA ARG A 101 -3.27 -14.19 -14.16
C ARG A 101 -2.00 -15.03 -14.18
N ALA A 102 -1.02 -14.73 -13.33
CA ALA A 102 0.26 -15.43 -13.27
C ALA A 102 0.10 -16.93 -12.98
N VAL A 103 -1.00 -17.32 -12.32
CA VAL A 103 -1.38 -18.72 -12.07
C VAL A 103 -1.69 -19.47 -13.36
N SER A 104 -2.20 -18.79 -14.39
CA SER A 104 -2.50 -19.39 -15.70
C SER A 104 -1.27 -19.71 -16.55
N ARG A 105 -0.08 -19.30 -16.11
CA ARG A 105 1.21 -19.46 -16.82
C ARG A 105 1.25 -18.85 -18.23
N LYS A 106 0.28 -18.00 -18.59
CA LYS A 106 0.34 -17.18 -19.80
C LYS A 106 1.43 -16.10 -19.66
N PRO A 107 2.15 -15.75 -20.74
CA PRO A 107 3.14 -14.69 -20.71
C PRO A 107 2.47 -13.32 -20.51
N LEU A 108 2.96 -12.55 -19.55
CA LEU A 108 2.40 -11.24 -19.15
C LEU A 108 3.46 -10.14 -19.26
N ALA A 109 4.29 -10.19 -20.31
CA ALA A 109 5.51 -9.39 -20.46
C ALA A 109 5.34 -7.88 -20.18
N GLY A 110 4.20 -7.29 -20.56
CA GLY A 110 3.89 -5.89 -20.27
C GLY A 110 3.77 -5.63 -18.76
N PHE A 111 3.00 -6.45 -18.04
CA PHE A 111 2.95 -6.37 -16.58
C PHE A 111 4.32 -6.65 -15.96
N GLU A 112 5.06 -7.61 -16.51
CA GLU A 112 6.35 -7.98 -15.95
C GLU A 112 7.37 -6.85 -16.04
N ALA A 113 7.39 -6.12 -17.17
CA ALA A 113 8.25 -4.96 -17.36
C ALA A 113 7.95 -3.83 -16.36
N VAL A 114 6.67 -3.49 -16.15
CA VAL A 114 6.27 -2.44 -15.20
C VAL A 114 6.64 -2.82 -13.77
N LEU A 115 6.31 -4.06 -13.35
CA LEU A 115 6.62 -4.53 -12.00
C LEU A 115 8.12 -4.62 -11.74
N LEU A 116 8.93 -5.01 -12.74
CA LEU A 116 10.39 -5.03 -12.63
C LEU A 116 10.97 -3.61 -12.53
N ALA A 117 10.42 -2.63 -13.26
CA ALA A 117 10.84 -1.23 -13.15
C ALA A 117 10.56 -0.66 -11.75
N LEU A 118 9.36 -0.89 -11.22
CA LEU A 118 8.99 -0.50 -9.85
C LEU A 118 9.88 -1.21 -8.82
N TYR A 119 10.15 -2.50 -9.01
CA TYR A 119 11.03 -3.28 -8.14
C TYR A 119 12.47 -2.77 -8.15
N ALA A 120 13.02 -2.42 -9.31
CA ALA A 120 14.36 -1.85 -9.42
C ALA A 120 14.46 -0.52 -8.65
N HIS A 121 13.42 0.31 -8.71
CA HIS A 121 13.33 1.52 -7.91
C HIS A 121 13.26 1.23 -6.40
N ALA A 122 12.48 0.23 -5.97
CA ALA A 122 12.42 -0.21 -4.57
C ALA A 122 13.79 -0.71 -4.07
N ALA A 123 14.48 -1.50 -4.88
CA ALA A 123 15.81 -2.02 -4.56
C ALA A 123 16.85 -0.89 -4.49
N ALA A 124 16.76 0.12 -5.35
CA ALA A 124 17.64 1.28 -5.31
C ALA A 124 17.43 2.13 -4.04
N GLN A 125 16.18 2.32 -3.59
CA GLN A 125 15.89 3.07 -2.37
C GLN A 125 16.46 2.43 -1.09
N ARG A 126 16.63 1.10 -1.06
CA ARG A 126 17.18 0.38 0.11
C ARG A 126 18.70 0.36 0.18
N GLY A 127 19.41 0.85 -0.85
CA GLY A 127 20.83 0.57 -1.03
C GLY A 127 21.01 -0.87 -1.54
N SER A 128 21.55 -1.03 -2.75
CA SER A 128 21.54 -2.34 -3.42
C SER A 128 22.25 -3.40 -2.59
N GLY A 129 21.55 -4.47 -2.24
CA GLY A 129 22.12 -5.59 -1.50
C GLY A 129 22.08 -5.46 0.03
N GLU A 130 21.52 -4.39 0.58
CA GLU A 130 21.37 -4.25 2.04
C GLU A 130 20.00 -4.78 2.51
N ALA A 131 20.01 -5.46 3.66
CA ALA A 131 18.80 -5.88 4.34
C ALA A 131 18.22 -4.70 5.13
N GLU A 132 16.90 -4.59 5.15
CA GLU A 132 16.22 -3.61 5.96
C GLU A 132 16.24 -4.08 7.42
N THR A 133 16.83 -3.27 8.30
CA THR A 133 16.99 -3.62 9.71
C THR A 133 16.38 -2.56 10.61
N VAL A 134 15.99 -2.96 11.83
CA VAL A 134 15.51 -2.07 12.87
C VAL A 134 16.18 -2.42 14.19
N SER A 135 16.57 -1.39 14.94
CA SER A 135 17.03 -1.56 16.32
C SER A 135 15.84 -1.82 17.23
N LEU A 136 15.85 -2.93 17.95
CA LEU A 136 14.80 -3.30 18.89
C LEU A 136 14.93 -2.46 20.16
N PRO A 137 13.87 -1.73 20.57
CA PRO A 137 13.89 -0.99 21.82
C PRO A 137 14.12 -1.91 23.02
N ASN A 138 15.04 -1.53 23.90
CA ASN A 138 15.34 -2.23 25.14
C ASN A 138 15.16 -1.30 26.33
N LEU A 139 14.27 -1.66 27.28
CA LEU A 139 14.00 -0.86 28.50
C LEU A 139 15.20 -0.76 29.47
N ALA A 140 16.27 -1.52 29.24
CA ALA A 140 17.52 -1.35 29.96
C ALA A 140 18.34 -0.14 29.48
N ASN A 141 18.07 0.34 28.26
CA ASN A 141 18.74 1.49 27.66
C ASN A 141 17.80 2.71 27.72
N PRO A 142 18.28 3.88 28.16
CA PRO A 142 17.46 5.09 28.16
C PRO A 142 16.98 5.43 26.75
N SER A 143 15.79 6.00 26.65
CA SER A 143 15.17 6.40 25.39
C SER A 143 14.52 7.77 25.53
N VAL A 144 14.05 8.34 24.43
CA VAL A 144 13.31 9.62 24.41
C VAL A 144 12.08 9.61 25.34
N TYR A 145 11.53 8.44 25.67
CA TYR A 145 10.32 8.31 26.47
C TYR A 145 10.54 7.77 27.90
N HIS A 146 11.74 7.29 28.23
CA HIS A 146 11.98 6.71 29.55
C HIS A 146 13.46 6.77 29.93
N ASP A 147 13.72 7.03 31.21
CA ASP A 147 15.03 6.88 31.83
C ASP A 147 15.20 5.48 32.42
N ALA A 148 16.36 4.86 32.22
CA ALA A 148 16.70 3.59 32.85
C ALA A 148 16.98 3.82 34.34
N LYS A 149 16.11 3.29 35.22
CA LYS A 149 16.23 3.43 36.70
C LYS A 149 17.56 2.93 37.26
N VAL A 150 18.22 2.01 36.57
CA VAL A 150 19.55 1.52 36.94
C VAL A 150 20.44 1.71 35.71
N PRO A 151 21.40 2.67 35.73
CA PRO A 151 22.37 2.75 34.65
C PRO A 151 23.10 1.41 34.58
N PRO A 152 23.23 0.81 33.39
CA PRO A 152 23.87 -0.49 33.28
C PRO A 152 25.31 -0.37 33.82
N LYS A 153 25.66 -1.23 34.79
CA LYS A 153 26.98 -1.23 35.46
C LYS A 153 28.13 -1.64 34.52
N THR A 154 27.79 -2.02 33.31
CA THR A 154 28.64 -2.38 32.17
C THR A 154 28.06 -1.67 30.95
N LYS A 155 28.84 -1.45 29.88
CA LYS A 155 28.44 -0.70 28.66
C LYS A 155 26.96 -0.93 28.30
N ALA A 156 26.27 0.12 27.83
CA ALA A 156 24.89 0.05 27.33
C ALA A 156 24.65 -1.27 26.59
N ALA A 157 23.59 -1.99 26.96
CA ALA A 157 23.32 -3.32 26.42
C ALA A 157 23.36 -3.24 24.89
N GLU A 158 24.10 -4.15 24.26
CA GLU A 158 24.28 -4.21 22.82
C GLU A 158 22.91 -4.10 22.14
N LEU A 159 22.80 -3.19 21.16
CA LEU A 159 21.53 -2.91 20.51
C LEU A 159 21.15 -4.14 19.69
N ASP A 160 20.06 -4.81 20.07
CA ASP A 160 19.52 -5.92 19.31
C ASP A 160 18.99 -5.41 17.96
N VAL A 161 19.63 -5.82 16.87
CA VAL A 161 19.20 -5.46 15.52
C VAL A 161 18.38 -6.59 14.92
N ALA A 162 17.13 -6.31 14.57
CA ALA A 162 16.26 -7.24 13.86
C ALA A 162 16.23 -6.95 12.36
N VAL A 163 16.26 -8.00 11.54
CA VAL A 163 16.07 -7.89 10.08
C VAL A 163 14.58 -7.90 9.76
N LEU A 164 14.06 -6.80 9.23
CA LEU A 164 12.66 -6.66 8.82
C LEU A 164 12.41 -7.29 7.45
N SER A 165 13.29 -7.01 6.50
CA SER A 165 13.23 -7.58 5.15
C SER A 165 14.64 -7.92 4.66
N PRO A 166 14.85 -9.11 4.04
CA PRO A 166 16.16 -9.45 3.51
C PRO A 166 16.48 -8.60 2.27
N ALA A 167 17.78 -8.48 1.97
CA ALA A 167 18.30 -7.69 0.86
C ALA A 167 17.60 -7.98 -0.49
N LEU A 168 17.29 -6.91 -1.22
CA LEU A 168 16.68 -7.00 -2.55
C LEU A 168 17.77 -7.21 -3.61
N GLU A 169 17.74 -8.37 -4.25
CA GLU A 169 18.63 -8.71 -5.38
C GLU A 169 18.08 -8.09 -6.68
N PRO A 170 18.92 -7.49 -7.54
CA PRO A 170 18.47 -7.00 -8.84
C PRO A 170 18.03 -8.19 -9.72
N HIS A 171 16.86 -8.07 -10.34
CA HIS A 171 16.30 -9.09 -11.21
C HIS A 171 16.00 -8.51 -12.59
N GLY A 172 16.49 -9.16 -13.65
CA GLY A 172 16.17 -8.79 -15.04
C GLY A 172 14.96 -9.49 -15.64
N THR A 173 14.44 -10.54 -14.98
CA THR A 173 13.30 -11.33 -15.49
C THR A 173 12.41 -11.81 -14.34
N MET A 174 11.11 -11.97 -14.60
CA MET A 174 10.15 -12.37 -13.57
C MET A 174 9.86 -13.87 -13.55
N ARG A 175 10.60 -14.59 -12.71
CA ARG A 175 10.44 -16.05 -12.51
C ARG A 175 9.41 -16.38 -11.45
N ALA A 176 8.69 -17.49 -11.60
CA ALA A 176 7.64 -17.93 -10.67
C ALA A 176 8.07 -17.97 -9.19
N THR A 177 9.31 -18.39 -8.91
CA THR A 177 9.87 -18.44 -7.54
C THR A 177 10.16 -17.08 -6.92
N ARG A 178 10.34 -16.04 -7.73
CA ARG A 178 10.66 -14.67 -7.29
C ARG A 178 9.48 -13.71 -7.39
N ARG A 179 8.42 -14.06 -8.14
CA ARG A 179 7.23 -13.22 -8.37
C ARG A 179 6.66 -12.61 -7.10
N ALA A 180 6.42 -13.44 -6.08
CA ALA A 180 5.82 -12.99 -4.83
C ALA A 180 6.69 -11.94 -4.11
N ARG A 181 8.02 -12.10 -4.13
CA ARG A 181 8.95 -11.16 -3.52
C ARG A 181 9.05 -9.85 -4.31
N ILE A 182 9.07 -9.92 -5.65
CA ILE A 182 9.07 -8.74 -6.53
C ILE A 182 7.79 -7.94 -6.28
N VAL A 183 6.63 -8.58 -6.36
CA VAL A 183 5.33 -7.93 -6.13
C VAL A 183 5.22 -7.42 -4.68
N GLY A 184 5.73 -8.18 -3.70
CA GLY A 184 5.78 -7.77 -2.30
C GLY A 184 6.53 -6.45 -2.11
N ALA A 185 7.73 -6.32 -2.68
CA ALA A 185 8.52 -5.07 -2.61
C ALA A 185 7.83 -3.91 -3.33
N VAL A 186 7.15 -4.16 -4.46
CA VAL A 186 6.34 -3.13 -5.15
C VAL A 186 5.15 -2.68 -4.29
N LEU A 187 4.50 -3.60 -3.57
CA LEU A 187 3.46 -3.27 -2.60
C LEU A 187 4.01 -2.46 -1.42
N GLU A 188 5.27 -2.67 -1.02
CA GLU A 188 5.92 -1.84 0.01
C GLU A 188 6.13 -0.39 -0.46
N LEU A 189 6.46 -0.16 -1.75
CA LEU A 189 6.47 1.20 -2.31
C LEU A 189 5.09 1.86 -2.21
N TYR A 190 4.04 1.12 -2.56
CA TYR A 190 2.67 1.61 -2.44
C TYR A 190 2.29 1.90 -0.98
N HIS A 191 2.65 1.00 -0.06
CA HIS A 191 2.45 1.18 1.38
C HIS A 191 3.13 2.46 1.90
N GLY A 192 4.35 2.75 1.44
CA GLY A 192 5.07 3.98 1.80
C GLY A 192 4.39 5.29 1.36
N LYS A 193 3.43 5.21 0.42
CA LYS A 193 2.64 6.36 -0.06
C LYS A 193 1.15 6.24 0.28
N LEU A 194 0.77 5.25 1.07
CA LEU A 194 -0.65 4.88 1.28
C LEU A 194 -1.49 5.99 1.91
N ALA A 195 -0.88 6.83 2.76
CA ALA A 195 -1.55 7.96 3.39
C ALA A 195 -2.14 8.96 2.37
N ILE A 196 -1.41 9.21 1.27
CA ILE A 196 -1.82 10.15 0.21
C ILE A 196 -2.54 9.47 -0.95
N MET A 197 -2.69 8.14 -0.93
CA MET A 197 -3.41 7.42 -1.98
C MET A 197 -4.93 7.65 -1.89
N PRO A 198 -5.62 7.87 -3.03
CA PRO A 198 -7.07 8.01 -3.07
C PRO A 198 -7.81 6.79 -2.49
N LEU A 199 -9.01 7.04 -1.97
CA LEU A 199 -9.91 6.01 -1.43
C LEU A 199 -10.12 4.86 -2.41
N SER A 200 -10.42 5.16 -3.69
CA SER A 200 -10.66 4.15 -4.73
C SER A 200 -9.49 3.17 -4.90
N SER A 201 -8.24 3.63 -4.70
CA SER A 201 -7.05 2.76 -4.74
C SER A 201 -7.03 1.73 -3.63
N LYS A 202 -7.39 2.18 -2.43
CA LYS A 202 -7.43 1.35 -1.22
C LYS A 202 -8.57 0.32 -1.31
N MET A 203 -9.72 0.75 -1.85
CA MET A 203 -10.87 -0.13 -2.13
C MET A 203 -10.51 -1.21 -3.15
N GLU A 204 -9.89 -0.83 -4.27
CA GLU A 204 -9.39 -1.78 -5.28
C GLU A 204 -8.42 -2.80 -4.66
N PHE A 205 -7.51 -2.34 -3.78
CA PHE A 205 -6.57 -3.23 -3.10
C PHE A 205 -7.28 -4.27 -2.21
N CYS A 206 -8.24 -3.84 -1.39
CA CYS A 206 -8.99 -4.73 -0.52
C CYS A 206 -9.81 -5.76 -1.33
N GLU A 207 -10.36 -5.34 -2.48
CA GLU A 207 -11.06 -6.25 -3.41
C GLU A 207 -10.14 -7.37 -3.91
N PHE A 208 -8.93 -7.04 -4.36
CA PHE A 208 -7.95 -8.04 -4.80
C PHE A 208 -7.53 -8.98 -3.68
N CYS A 209 -7.40 -8.47 -2.44
CA CYS A 209 -7.10 -9.31 -1.28
C CYS A 209 -8.17 -10.39 -1.07
N VAL A 210 -9.45 -10.01 -1.12
CA VAL A 210 -10.57 -10.96 -1.04
C VAL A 210 -10.48 -11.97 -2.19
N ALA A 211 -10.25 -11.50 -3.42
CA ALA A 211 -10.16 -12.39 -4.58
C ALA A 211 -9.02 -13.41 -4.47
N TRP A 212 -7.84 -12.99 -4.01
CA TRP A 212 -6.65 -13.85 -3.88
C TRP A 212 -6.82 -14.98 -2.86
N THR A 213 -7.60 -14.76 -1.81
CA THR A 213 -7.87 -15.77 -0.78
C THR A 213 -8.73 -16.92 -1.31
N GLY A 214 -9.52 -16.66 -2.36
CA GLY A 214 -10.51 -17.57 -2.90
C GLY A 214 -11.85 -17.43 -2.17
N ASN A 215 -12.95 -17.60 -2.90
CA ASN A 215 -14.28 -17.36 -2.36
C ASN A 215 -14.66 -18.42 -1.32
N ARG A 216 -14.67 -18.06 -0.02
CA ARG A 216 -15.33 -18.84 1.04
C ARG A 216 -16.79 -18.41 1.27
N SER A 217 -17.51 -18.07 0.19
CA SER A 217 -18.99 -17.88 0.20
C SER A 217 -19.75 -19.20 0.44
N LYS A 218 -19.25 -20.07 1.33
CA LYS A 218 -20.04 -21.12 1.97
C LYS A 218 -20.61 -20.67 3.33
N LEU A 219 -20.24 -19.48 3.83
CA LEU A 219 -20.85 -18.93 5.04
C LEU A 219 -22.07 -18.03 4.76
N ASP A 220 -22.26 -17.59 3.51
CA ASP A 220 -23.37 -16.73 3.07
C ASP A 220 -24.17 -17.36 1.92
N ASP A 221 -24.46 -18.66 1.98
CA ASP A 221 -25.49 -19.27 1.12
C ASP A 221 -26.89 -18.79 1.56
N LYS A 222 -27.18 -17.53 1.27
CA LYS A 222 -28.54 -17.11 0.89
C LYS A 222 -28.47 -16.80 -0.60
N PRO A 223 -29.21 -17.51 -1.46
CA PRO A 223 -29.22 -17.24 -2.89
C PRO A 223 -29.84 -15.87 -3.09
N ARG A 224 -29.00 -14.83 -3.18
CA ARG A 224 -29.44 -13.55 -3.71
C ARG A 224 -29.71 -13.76 -5.18
N VAL A 225 -31.01 -13.77 -5.48
CA VAL A 225 -31.66 -13.71 -6.78
C VAL A 225 -30.72 -13.07 -7.80
N ALA A 226 -30.44 -13.82 -8.87
CA ALA A 226 -29.71 -13.35 -10.04
C ALA A 226 -30.41 -12.09 -10.57
N ALA A 227 -29.91 -10.93 -10.15
CA ALA A 227 -30.19 -9.68 -10.84
C ALA A 227 -29.43 -9.74 -12.16
N ALA A 228 -30.20 -9.83 -13.24
CA ALA A 228 -29.70 -9.68 -14.59
C ALA A 228 -29.09 -8.29 -14.74
N SER A 229 -27.77 -8.19 -14.61
CA SER A 229 -27.00 -7.06 -15.09
C SER A 229 -26.34 -7.49 -16.41
N GLU A 230 -26.47 -6.59 -17.39
CA GLU A 230 -25.95 -6.57 -18.77
C GLU A 230 -24.60 -7.27 -19.01
N PRO A 231 -24.26 -7.65 -20.27
CA PRO A 231 -23.00 -8.31 -20.58
C PRO A 231 -21.82 -7.35 -20.34
N ALA A 232 -21.37 -7.26 -19.09
CA ALA A 232 -20.12 -6.65 -18.73
C ALA A 232 -19.03 -7.43 -19.46
N ALA A 233 -18.39 -6.74 -20.42
CA ALA A 233 -17.32 -7.26 -21.25
C ALA A 233 -16.39 -8.16 -20.43
N ALA A 234 -16.26 -9.42 -20.85
CA ALA A 234 -15.55 -10.53 -20.20
C ALA A 234 -14.49 -10.09 -19.17
N GLU A 235 -14.91 -9.80 -17.93
CA GLU A 235 -13.98 -9.63 -16.83
C GLU A 235 -13.59 -11.03 -16.36
N GLU A 236 -12.34 -11.39 -16.62
CA GLU A 236 -11.79 -12.69 -16.23
C GLU A 236 -11.89 -12.82 -14.70
N LYS A 237 -12.67 -13.81 -14.22
CA LYS A 237 -12.83 -14.05 -12.78
C LYS A 237 -11.47 -14.18 -12.11
N LEU A 238 -11.19 -13.26 -11.20
CA LEU A 238 -9.97 -13.24 -10.40
C LEU A 238 -9.84 -14.56 -9.63
N ARG A 239 -8.65 -15.16 -9.68
CA ARG A 239 -8.38 -16.50 -9.18
C ARG A 239 -7.70 -16.47 -7.82
N ARG A 240 -7.83 -17.57 -7.08
CA ARG A 240 -7.06 -17.83 -5.85
C ARG A 240 -5.57 -17.83 -6.17
N VAL A 241 -4.77 -17.14 -5.35
CA VAL A 241 -3.32 -16.96 -5.54
C VAL A 241 -2.56 -17.60 -4.36
N PRO A 242 -1.37 -18.18 -4.57
CA PRO A 242 -0.45 -18.51 -3.49
C PRO A 242 0.10 -17.24 -2.83
N LEU A 243 -0.05 -17.11 -1.51
CA LEU A 243 0.41 -15.95 -0.73
C LEU A 243 1.53 -16.37 0.23
N PRO A 244 2.78 -16.52 -0.25
CA PRO A 244 3.91 -16.78 0.64
C PRO A 244 4.19 -15.53 1.49
N TRP A 245 4.94 -15.69 2.58
CA TRP A 245 5.13 -14.65 3.60
C TRP A 245 5.65 -13.32 3.03
N GLU A 246 6.53 -13.38 2.03
CA GLU A 246 7.13 -12.21 1.36
C GLU A 246 6.10 -11.34 0.63
N LEU A 247 4.98 -11.93 0.20
CA LEU A 247 3.85 -11.20 -0.36
C LEU A 247 2.79 -10.92 0.71
N PHE A 248 2.57 -11.84 1.63
CA PHE A 248 1.52 -11.74 2.65
C PHE A 248 1.76 -10.57 3.60
N GLN A 249 3.00 -10.37 4.05
CA GLN A 249 3.36 -9.33 5.00
C GLN A 249 3.02 -7.91 4.50
N PRO A 250 3.47 -7.46 3.31
CA PRO A 250 3.11 -6.14 2.82
C PRO A 250 1.61 -6.00 2.54
N VAL A 251 0.95 -7.07 2.07
CA VAL A 251 -0.50 -7.07 1.89
C VAL A 251 -1.22 -6.78 3.20
N LEU A 252 -0.84 -7.48 4.27
CA LEU A 252 -1.45 -7.30 5.58
C LEU A 252 -1.20 -5.89 6.15
N ARG A 253 -0.01 -5.31 5.94
CA ARG A 253 0.27 -3.92 6.37
C ARG A 253 -0.64 -2.92 5.67
N ILE A 254 -0.87 -3.08 4.36
CA ILE A 254 -1.77 -2.20 3.60
C ILE A 254 -3.21 -2.35 4.10
N VAL A 255 -3.70 -3.59 4.29
CA VAL A 255 -5.04 -3.83 4.85
C VAL A 255 -5.17 -3.23 6.26
N ALA A 256 -4.15 -3.40 7.10
CA ALA A 256 -4.12 -2.83 8.44
C ALA A 256 -4.21 -1.30 8.43
N HIS A 257 -3.50 -0.63 7.52
CA HIS A 257 -3.64 0.82 7.34
C HIS A 257 -5.01 1.24 6.81
N CYS A 258 -5.64 0.44 5.94
CA CYS A 258 -7.01 0.73 5.49
C CYS A 258 -8.04 0.60 6.61
N LEU A 259 -7.76 -0.23 7.61
CA LEU A 259 -8.64 -0.51 8.73
C LEU A 259 -8.44 0.47 9.91
N LEU A 260 -7.18 0.73 10.27
CA LEU A 260 -6.77 1.47 11.47
C LEU A 260 -6.13 2.84 11.16
N GLY A 261 -5.96 3.17 9.88
CA GLY A 261 -5.40 4.45 9.47
C GLY A 261 -6.39 5.61 9.68
N PRO A 262 -5.92 6.85 9.52
CA PRO A 262 -6.71 8.07 9.73
C PRO A 262 -7.72 8.34 8.60
N THR A 263 -8.41 7.31 8.11
CA THR A 263 -9.40 7.40 7.03
C THR A 263 -10.82 7.45 7.61
N ASN A 264 -11.56 8.51 7.31
CA ASN A 264 -12.94 8.73 7.74
C ASN A 264 -13.98 7.97 6.88
N SER A 265 -13.63 6.81 6.33
CA SER A 265 -14.52 6.04 5.45
C SER A 265 -14.88 4.70 6.08
N ASP A 266 -16.13 4.58 6.53
CA ASP A 266 -16.68 3.32 7.04
C ASP A 266 -16.77 2.24 5.97
N GLU A 267 -16.94 2.65 4.71
CA GLU A 267 -16.94 1.75 3.56
C GLU A 267 -15.58 1.05 3.42
N LEU A 268 -14.49 1.82 3.50
CA LEU A 268 -13.13 1.26 3.46
C LEU A 268 -12.86 0.35 4.66
N LYS A 269 -13.27 0.75 5.88
CA LYS A 269 -13.12 -0.08 7.08
C LYS A 269 -13.86 -1.40 6.94
N THR A 270 -15.09 -1.38 6.42
CA THR A 270 -15.91 -2.58 6.19
C THR A 270 -15.24 -3.50 5.17
N GLN A 271 -14.76 -2.95 4.06
CA GLN A 271 -14.08 -3.74 3.03
C GLN A 271 -12.72 -4.30 3.52
N ALA A 272 -11.96 -3.52 4.27
CA ALA A 272 -10.69 -3.94 4.86
C ALA A 272 -10.90 -5.03 5.92
N THR A 273 -11.96 -4.93 6.74
CA THR A 273 -12.34 -5.97 7.71
C THR A 273 -12.63 -7.29 6.97
N ARG A 274 -13.45 -7.23 5.92
CA ARG A 274 -13.74 -8.41 5.08
C ARG A 274 -12.48 -9.00 4.47
N ALA A 275 -11.56 -8.16 3.97
CA ALA A 275 -10.28 -8.60 3.43
C ALA A 275 -9.43 -9.29 4.51
N ALA A 276 -9.33 -8.72 5.72
CA ALA A 276 -8.60 -9.30 6.84
C ALA A 276 -9.15 -10.66 7.27
N GLU A 277 -10.47 -10.82 7.34
CA GLU A 277 -11.13 -12.09 7.66
C GLU A 277 -10.86 -13.15 6.59
N CYS A 278 -10.99 -12.79 5.32
CA CYS A 278 -10.68 -13.66 4.20
C CYS A 278 -9.20 -14.11 4.23
N MET A 279 -8.28 -13.20 4.56
CA MET A 279 -6.86 -13.51 4.73
C MET A 279 -6.60 -14.39 5.95
N TYR A 280 -7.31 -14.20 7.06
CA TYR A 280 -7.22 -15.06 8.24
C TYR A 280 -7.60 -16.51 7.92
N TRP A 281 -8.74 -16.70 7.27
CA TRP A 281 -9.16 -18.04 6.84
C TRP A 281 -8.16 -18.66 5.88
N ARG A 282 -7.61 -17.87 4.96
CA ARG A 282 -6.58 -18.37 4.04
C ARG A 282 -5.31 -18.78 4.77
N ALA A 283 -4.86 -18.00 5.74
CA ALA A 283 -3.68 -18.31 6.56
C ALA A 283 -3.87 -19.61 7.35
N ALA A 284 -5.08 -19.81 7.89
CA ALA A 284 -5.46 -21.04 8.60
C ALA A 284 -5.46 -22.26 7.65
N GLU A 285 -5.98 -22.12 6.43
CA GLU A 285 -5.96 -23.18 5.42
C GLU A 285 -4.53 -23.60 5.02
N THR A 286 -3.61 -22.65 4.94
CA THR A 286 -2.20 -22.94 4.60
C THR A 286 -1.33 -23.30 5.80
N MET A 287 -1.89 -23.26 7.02
CA MET A 287 -1.18 -23.53 8.28
C MET A 287 0.10 -22.70 8.45
N ASP A 288 0.14 -21.46 7.94
CA ASP A 288 1.28 -20.57 8.16
C ASP A 288 1.11 -19.82 9.48
N ALA A 289 1.90 -20.20 10.49
CA ALA A 289 1.74 -19.71 11.85
C ALA A 289 1.90 -18.18 11.97
N ARG A 290 2.82 -17.59 11.19
CA ARG A 290 3.07 -16.13 11.21
C ARG A 290 1.89 -15.36 10.63
N SER A 291 1.37 -15.81 9.49
CA SER A 291 0.17 -15.26 8.85
C SER A 291 -1.07 -15.40 9.72
N VAL A 292 -1.27 -16.56 10.36
CA VAL A 292 -2.40 -16.79 11.28
C VAL A 292 -2.33 -15.84 12.46
N LEU A 293 -1.17 -15.72 13.11
CA LEU A 293 -0.99 -14.82 14.24
C LEU A 293 -1.25 -13.37 13.83
N ALA A 294 -0.63 -12.91 12.74
CA ALA A 294 -0.74 -11.52 12.31
C ALA A 294 -2.17 -11.14 11.90
N THR A 295 -2.86 -11.99 11.13
CA THR A 295 -4.25 -11.72 10.73
C THR A 295 -5.23 -11.84 11.88
N ARG A 296 -5.07 -12.82 12.77
CA ARG A 296 -5.93 -12.94 13.95
C ARG A 296 -5.82 -11.71 14.85
N SER A 297 -4.61 -11.21 15.06
CA SER A 297 -4.39 -9.97 15.81
C SER A 297 -5.06 -8.78 15.14
N LEU A 298 -4.97 -8.65 13.82
CA LEU A 298 -5.63 -7.56 13.08
C LEU A 298 -7.15 -7.63 13.16
N VAL A 299 -7.73 -8.82 12.97
CA VAL A 299 -9.19 -9.03 13.10
C VAL A 299 -9.64 -8.70 14.52
N ARG A 300 -8.87 -9.09 15.54
CA ARG A 300 -9.19 -8.73 16.92
C ARG A 300 -9.13 -7.21 17.16
N LEU A 301 -8.12 -6.53 16.63
CA LEU A 301 -8.03 -5.06 16.71
C LEU A 301 -9.21 -4.37 16.02
N SER A 302 -9.71 -4.92 14.91
CA SER A 302 -10.89 -4.35 14.20
C SER A 302 -12.18 -4.40 15.02
N GLN A 303 -12.27 -5.33 15.98
CA GLN A 303 -13.43 -5.53 16.84
C GLN A 303 -13.32 -4.76 18.16
N MET A 304 -12.14 -4.25 18.48
CA MET A 304 -11.95 -3.42 19.66
C MET A 304 -12.60 -2.07 19.39
N THR A 305 -13.65 -1.75 20.14
CA THR A 305 -14.15 -0.39 20.25
C THR A 305 -13.03 0.51 20.75
N GLU A 306 -12.77 1.61 20.05
CA GLU A 306 -11.88 2.68 20.56
C GLU A 306 -12.47 3.17 21.88
N GLU A 307 -11.89 2.74 23.00
CA GLU A 307 -12.11 3.42 24.26
C GLU A 307 -11.51 4.81 24.11
N PRO A 308 -12.29 5.89 24.38
CA PRO A 308 -11.75 7.23 24.30
C PRO A 308 -10.57 7.31 25.27
N ILE A 309 -9.36 7.52 24.74
CA ILE A 309 -8.17 7.74 25.56
C ILE A 309 -8.47 8.99 26.40
N PRO A 310 -8.53 8.89 27.75
CA PRO A 310 -8.74 10.06 28.58
C PRO A 310 -7.64 11.06 28.26
N GLU A 311 -8.01 12.27 27.82
CA GLU A 311 -7.03 13.33 27.61
C GLU A 311 -6.22 13.49 28.90
N PRO A 312 -4.88 13.38 28.86
CA PRO A 312 -4.08 13.59 30.05
C PRO A 312 -4.28 15.04 30.51
N SER A 313 -5.00 15.22 31.62
CA SER A 313 -5.22 16.55 32.20
C SER A 313 -3.91 17.05 32.80
N PHE A 314 -3.09 17.72 32.00
CA PHE A 314 -1.91 18.43 32.49
C PHE A 314 -2.28 19.68 33.31
N SER A 315 -3.55 20.09 33.33
CA SER A 315 -4.05 21.26 34.07
C SER A 315 -3.72 21.19 35.56
N GLY A 316 -3.94 20.04 36.20
CA GLY A 316 -3.70 19.89 37.64
C GLY A 316 -2.25 20.10 38.03
N ALA A 317 -1.30 19.55 37.26
CA ALA A 317 0.13 19.67 37.54
C ALA A 317 0.66 21.09 37.28
N VAL A 318 0.16 21.76 36.24
CA VAL A 318 0.54 23.15 35.93
C VAL A 318 0.00 24.10 36.99
N GLU A 319 -1.25 23.94 37.44
CA GLU A 319 -1.85 24.77 38.49
C GLU A 319 -1.15 24.60 39.84
N THR A 320 -0.83 23.37 40.27
CA THR A 320 -0.05 23.15 41.50
C THR A 320 1.34 23.74 41.41
N ASN A 321 2.03 23.57 40.27
CA ASN A 321 3.37 24.12 40.10
C ASN A 321 3.36 25.65 40.06
N MET A 322 2.30 26.26 39.52
CA MET A 322 2.14 27.72 39.49
C MET A 322 1.83 28.27 40.88
N ALA A 323 0.98 27.60 41.65
CA ALA A 323 0.69 27.95 43.04
C ALA A 323 1.93 27.82 43.94
N GLU A 324 2.75 26.79 43.76
CA GLU A 324 4.04 26.65 44.48
C GLU A 324 5.03 27.75 44.10
N LEU A 325 5.08 28.14 42.81
CA LEU A 325 5.92 29.24 42.34
C LEU A 325 5.48 30.59 42.93
N GLU A 326 4.18 30.82 43.02
CA GLU A 326 3.60 32.02 43.65
C GLU A 326 3.85 32.07 45.16
N ALA A 327 3.72 30.93 45.86
CA ALA A 327 4.05 30.83 47.28
C ALA A 327 5.55 31.09 47.55
N MET A 328 6.44 30.57 46.70
CA MET A 328 7.87 30.87 46.77
C MET A 328 8.17 32.35 46.52
N ARG A 329 7.47 32.98 45.57
CA ARG A 329 7.59 34.43 45.31
C ARG A 329 7.16 35.27 46.51
N ALA A 330 6.06 34.90 47.16
CA ALA A 330 5.55 35.61 48.34
C ALA A 330 6.53 35.53 49.53
N ASN A 331 7.14 34.36 49.77
CA ASN A 331 8.13 34.20 50.83
C ASN A 331 9.41 35.02 50.59
N ILE A 332 9.87 35.12 49.34
CA ILE A 332 11.04 35.95 48.99
C ILE A 332 10.75 37.45 49.22
N LEU A 333 9.52 37.90 48.95
CA LEU A 333 9.10 39.29 49.17
C LEU A 333 8.90 39.60 50.66
N SER A 334 8.42 38.64 51.46
CA SER A 334 8.25 38.81 52.91
C SER A 334 9.56 38.85 53.68
N ASN A 335 10.63 38.20 53.21
CA ASN A 335 11.95 38.19 53.86
C ASN A 335 12.83 39.42 53.53
N LYS A 336 12.30 40.39 52.76
CA LYS A 336 13.01 41.62 52.38
C LYS A 336 12.54 42.88 53.13
N ASN A 337 11.60 42.75 54.07
CA ASN A 337 11.18 43.80 55.00
C ASN A 337 11.60 43.45 56.42
#